data_AF-X0SXN7-F1
#
_entry.id   AF-X0SXN7-F1
#
_cell.length_a   1.000
_cell.length_b   1.000
_cell.length_c   1.000
_cell.angle_alpha   90.00
_cell.angle_beta   90.00
_cell.angle_gamma   90.00
#
_symmetry.space_group_name_H-M   'P 1'
#
loop_
_entity.id
_entity.type
_entity.pdbx_description
1 polymer ?
#
loop_
_entity_poly.entity_id
_entity_poly.type
_entity_poly.pdbx_seq_one_letter_code
_entity_poly.pdbx_strand_id
1 'polypeptide(L)'
;MEFYNRGEEILKKYFENEGVRQTEVLFSEKDFRVDLGFCYLRGIIDRVDRLPDRSIELIEYKTHKNAWRKKAIREDAQLTMYSYACREGLGLKPDVLSYYFLSKGRKVSTER
;
A
#
# COMPACT_ATOMS: atom_id res chain seq x y z
N MET A 1 19.91 -16.55 12.34
CA MET A 1 20.59 -16.14 11.08
C MET A 1 19.65 -16.12 9.89
N GLU A 2 18.84 -17.17 9.66
CA GLU A 2 17.93 -17.24 8.50
C GLU A 2 16.99 -16.03 8.35
N PHE A 3 16.34 -15.58 9.42
CA PHE A 3 15.46 -14.40 9.39
C PHE A 3 16.19 -13.09 9.07
N TYR A 4 17.43 -12.92 9.56
CA TYR A 4 18.25 -11.75 9.28
C TYR A 4 18.60 -11.68 7.79
N ASN A 5 19.14 -12.78 7.24
CA ASN A 5 19.53 -12.85 5.83
C ASN A 5 18.32 -12.62 4.91
N ARG A 6 17.15 -13.16 5.28
CA ARG A 6 15.90 -12.92 4.56
C ARG A 6 15.48 -11.44 4.61
N GLY A 7 15.58 -10.79 5.76
CA GLY A 7 15.28 -9.37 5.90
C GLY A 7 16.20 -8.50 5.05
N GLU A 8 17.51 -8.80 5.06
CA GLU A 8 18.50 -8.11 4.23
C GLU A 8 18.19 -8.24 2.72
N GLU A 9 17.85 -9.45 2.26
CA GLU A 9 17.47 -9.68 0.86
C GLU A 9 16.19 -8.92 0.47
N ILE A 10 15.21 -8.86 1.37
CA ILE A 10 13.99 -8.07 1.16
C ILE A 10 14.32 -6.59 0.97
N LEU A 11 15.15 -6.02 1.84
CA LEU A 11 15.53 -4.62 1.77
C LEU A 11 16.30 -4.31 0.48
N LYS A 12 17.27 -5.15 0.11
CA LYS A 12 18.03 -5.00 -1.15
C LYS A 12 17.09 -4.93 -2.36
N LYS A 13 16.18 -5.90 -2.49
CA LYS A 13 15.19 -5.93 -3.58
C LYS A 13 14.22 -4.75 -3.55
N TYR A 14 13.84 -4.29 -2.36
CA TYR A 14 12.99 -3.11 -2.23
C TYR A 14 13.71 -1.87 -2.80
N PHE A 15 14.95 -1.61 -2.37
CA PHE A 15 15.72 -0.47 -2.83
C PHE A 15 16.03 -0.51 -4.33
N GLU A 16 16.31 -1.68 -4.90
CA GLU A 16 16.50 -1.85 -6.35
C GLU A 16 15.24 -1.47 -7.14
N ASN A 17 14.06 -1.94 -6.70
CA ASN A 17 12.80 -1.61 -7.36
C ASN A 17 12.38 -0.15 -7.15
N GLU A 18 12.64 0.39 -5.96
CA GLU A 18 12.31 1.76 -5.61
C GLU A 18 13.20 2.77 -6.37
N GLY A 19 14.48 2.46 -6.56
CA GLY A 19 15.44 3.34 -7.26
C GLY A 19 15.12 3.60 -8.73
N VAL A 20 14.32 2.74 -9.37
CA VAL A 20 13.85 2.93 -10.76
C VAL A 20 12.42 3.48 -10.84
N ARG A 21 11.76 3.68 -9.69
CA ARG A 21 10.36 4.06 -9.63
C ARG A 21 10.20 5.56 -9.89
N GLN A 22 9.29 5.90 -10.79
CA GLN A 22 9.05 7.29 -11.22
C GLN A 22 7.82 7.91 -10.55
N THR A 23 7.59 7.59 -9.28
CA THR A 23 6.43 8.08 -8.52
C THR A 23 6.86 9.13 -7.49
N GLU A 24 5.95 10.05 -7.17
CA GLU A 24 6.13 10.99 -6.06
C GLU A 24 5.47 10.39 -4.81
N VAL A 25 6.22 10.25 -3.72
CA VAL A 25 5.65 9.81 -2.44
C VAL A 25 4.90 10.98 -1.81
N LEU A 26 3.57 10.90 -1.75
CA LEU A 26 2.75 11.90 -1.06
C LEU A 26 2.76 11.65 0.44
N PHE A 27 2.63 10.38 0.84
CA PHE A 27 2.57 9.97 2.24
C PHE A 27 3.28 8.64 2.45
N SER A 28 3.91 8.48 3.61
CA SER A 28 4.41 7.21 4.14
C SER A 28 4.09 7.14 5.63
N GLU A 29 3.63 5.98 6.10
CA GLU A 29 3.21 5.75 7.50
C GLU A 29 2.25 6.82 8.01
N LYS A 30 1.24 7.15 7.18
CA LYS A 30 0.32 8.25 7.46
C LYS A 30 -0.83 7.81 8.33
N ASP A 31 -0.92 8.39 9.51
CA ASP A 31 -2.05 8.23 10.40
C ASP A 31 -3.34 8.80 9.79
N PHE A 32 -4.46 8.15 10.06
CA PHE A 32 -5.78 8.68 9.75
C PHE A 32 -6.76 8.47 10.90
N ARG A 33 -7.77 9.32 10.96
CA ARG A 33 -8.92 9.20 11.85
C ARG A 33 -10.16 9.70 11.12
N VAL A 34 -11.12 8.81 10.90
CA VAL A 34 -12.41 9.13 10.30
C VAL A 34 -13.50 8.91 11.34
N ASP A 35 -14.37 9.92 11.50
CA ASP A 35 -15.55 9.82 12.34
C ASP A 35 -16.68 9.12 11.57
N LEU A 36 -17.17 7.99 12.07
CA LEU A 36 -18.31 7.26 11.50
C LEU A 36 -19.63 7.60 12.21
N GLY A 37 -19.63 8.54 13.15
CA GLY A 37 -20.78 8.96 13.97
C GLY A 37 -21.03 8.07 15.18
N PHE A 38 -20.79 6.76 15.08
CA PHE A 38 -20.92 5.81 16.20
C PHE A 38 -19.57 5.33 16.76
N CYS A 39 -18.48 5.49 16.00
CA CYS A 39 -17.12 5.22 16.43
C CYS A 39 -16.12 5.97 15.53
N TYR A 40 -14.83 5.90 15.90
CA TYR A 40 -13.75 6.38 15.04
C TYR A 40 -13.06 5.20 14.36
N LEU A 41 -12.97 5.23 13.04
CA LEU A 41 -12.06 4.38 12.28
C LEU A 41 -10.67 5.03 12.31
N ARG A 42 -9.65 4.32 12.80
CA ARG A 42 -8.28 4.80 12.89
C ARG A 42 -7.30 3.76 12.40
N GLY A 43 -6.16 4.21 11.90
CA GLY A 43 -5.08 3.35 11.47
C GLY A 43 -3.93 4.16 10.89
N ILE A 44 -3.00 3.45 10.27
CA ILE A 44 -1.84 4.00 9.58
C ILE A 44 -1.88 3.42 8.17
N ILE A 45 -1.79 4.27 7.17
CA ILE A 45 -1.62 3.88 5.76
C ILE A 45 -0.12 3.79 5.49
N ASP A 46 0.34 2.62 5.07
CA ASP A 46 1.75 2.35 4.77
C ASP A 46 2.33 3.37 3.78
N ARG A 47 1.68 3.56 2.62
CA ARG A 47 2.17 4.49 1.60
C ARG A 47 1.12 4.94 0.58
N VAL A 48 1.21 6.21 0.17
CA VAL A 48 0.43 6.81 -0.91
C VAL A 48 1.36 7.54 -1.87
N ASP A 49 1.24 7.23 -3.15
CA ASP A 49 2.05 7.81 -4.21
C ASP A 49 1.20 8.48 -5.28
N ARG A 50 1.79 9.49 -5.92
CA ARG A 50 1.31 10.04 -7.18
C ARG A 50 2.10 9.42 -8.33
N LEU A 51 1.39 8.83 -9.27
CA LEU A 51 1.95 8.22 -10.48
C LEU A 51 2.27 9.30 -11.55
N PRO A 52 3.09 8.99 -12.58
CA PRO A 52 3.43 9.94 -13.65
C PRO A 52 2.23 10.55 -14.37
N ASP A 53 1.15 9.79 -14.51
CA ASP A 53 -0.12 10.22 -15.12
C ASP A 53 -1.02 11.01 -14.14
N ARG A 54 -0.49 11.35 -12.95
CA ARG A 54 -1.15 12.05 -11.84
C ARG A 54 -2.18 11.23 -11.07
N SER A 55 -2.43 9.97 -11.44
CA SER A 55 -3.28 9.08 -10.65
C SER A 55 -2.66 8.77 -9.28
N ILE A 56 -3.49 8.42 -8.31
CA ILE A 56 -3.07 8.18 -6.92
C ILE A 56 -3.05 6.67 -6.66
N GLU A 57 -1.91 6.16 -6.20
CA GLU A 57 -1.73 4.77 -5.81
C GLU A 57 -1.64 4.64 -4.28
N LEU A 58 -2.50 3.82 -3.69
CA LEU A 58 -2.39 3.38 -2.30
C LEU A 58 -1.67 2.03 -2.26
N ILE A 59 -0.65 1.92 -1.41
CA ILE A 59 0.22 0.75 -1.33
C ILE A 59 0.26 0.24 0.10
N GLU A 60 -0.01 -1.05 0.27
CA GLU A 60 0.09 -1.79 1.53
C GLU A 60 1.19 -2.85 1.40
N TYR A 61 2.18 -2.82 2.30
CA TYR A 61 3.32 -3.72 2.28
C TYR A 61 3.00 -5.04 2.97
N LYS A 62 3.46 -6.14 2.37
CA LYS A 62 3.35 -7.49 2.98
C LYS A 62 4.67 -8.25 2.88
N THR A 63 5.10 -8.85 3.98
CA THR A 63 6.37 -9.59 4.08
C THR A 63 6.20 -11.12 4.01
N HIS A 64 4.96 -11.63 4.05
CA HIS A 64 4.68 -13.06 3.93
C HIS A 64 4.90 -13.57 2.48
N LYS A 65 5.12 -14.89 2.32
CA LYS A 65 5.62 -15.48 1.06
C LYS A 65 4.56 -15.65 -0.04
N ASN A 66 3.28 -15.71 0.33
CA ASN A 66 2.19 -16.05 -0.58
C ASN A 66 1.58 -14.77 -1.17
N ALA A 67 2.01 -14.40 -2.39
CA ALA A 67 1.35 -13.33 -3.14
C ALA A 67 -0.08 -13.76 -3.51
N TRP A 68 -1.05 -12.89 -3.28
CA TRP A 68 -2.44 -13.17 -3.60
C TRP A 68 -2.76 -12.97 -5.09
N ARG A 69 -3.78 -13.67 -5.58
CA ARG A 69 -4.32 -13.44 -6.93
C ARG A 69 -5.08 -12.11 -6.97
N LYS A 70 -5.08 -11.41 -8.12
CA LYS A 70 -5.79 -10.12 -8.30
C LYS A 70 -7.24 -10.15 -7.82
N LYS A 71 -7.98 -11.25 -8.03
CA LYS A 71 -9.38 -11.39 -7.57
C LYS A 71 -9.51 -11.21 -6.05
N ALA A 72 -8.58 -11.74 -5.27
CA ALA A 72 -8.60 -11.63 -3.81
C ALA A 72 -8.42 -10.19 -3.32
N ILE A 73 -7.73 -9.35 -4.11
CA ILE A 73 -7.47 -7.93 -3.77
C ILE A 73 -8.70 -7.07 -4.03
N ARG A 74 -9.48 -7.39 -5.08
CA ARG A 74 -10.71 -6.64 -5.40
C ARG A 74 -11.72 -6.69 -4.26
N GLU A 75 -11.83 -7.83 -3.60
CA GLU A 75 -12.76 -8.08 -2.48
C GLU A 75 -12.13 -7.83 -1.11
N ASP A 76 -10.91 -7.26 -1.06
CA ASP A 76 -10.16 -7.10 0.17
C ASP A 76 -10.71 -5.96 1.05
N ALA A 77 -11.02 -6.30 2.31
CA ALA A 77 -11.57 -5.36 3.27
C ALA A 77 -10.55 -4.31 3.74
N GLN A 78 -9.26 -4.67 3.90
CA GLN A 78 -8.23 -3.76 4.40
C GLN A 78 -8.01 -2.60 3.43
N LEU A 79 -7.75 -2.90 2.15
CA LEU A 79 -7.58 -1.88 1.12
C LEU A 79 -8.85 -1.07 0.86
N THR A 80 -10.03 -1.68 1.04
CA THR A 80 -11.31 -0.95 0.98
C THR A 80 -11.39 0.11 2.09
N MET A 81 -11.06 -0.27 3.33
CA MET A 81 -11.06 0.66 4.46
C MET A 81 -10.02 1.76 4.30
N TYR A 82 -8.82 1.44 3.81
CA TYR A 82 -7.78 2.45 3.59
C TYR A 82 -8.10 3.39 2.43
N SER A 83 -8.70 2.88 1.35
CA SER A 83 -9.21 3.73 0.26
C SER A 83 -10.28 4.70 0.75
N TYR A 84 -11.21 4.23 1.60
CA TYR A 84 -12.19 5.09 2.26
C TYR A 84 -11.52 6.13 3.17
N ALA A 85 -10.56 5.71 4.00
CA ALA A 85 -9.83 6.59 4.90
C ALA A 85 -9.02 7.67 4.18
N CYS A 86 -8.38 7.34 3.05
CA CYS A 86 -7.72 8.33 2.19
C CYS A 86 -8.71 9.39 1.72
N ARG A 87 -9.89 8.96 1.27
CA ARG A 87 -10.89 9.87 0.72
C ARG A 87 -11.49 10.79 1.78
N GLU A 88 -11.98 10.21 2.87
CA GLU A 88 -12.68 10.98 3.91
C GLU A 88 -11.73 11.68 4.87
N GLY A 89 -10.57 11.07 5.17
CA GLY A 89 -9.61 11.58 6.16
C GLY A 89 -8.48 12.42 5.59
N LEU A 90 -8.07 12.18 4.34
CA LEU A 90 -6.94 12.87 3.71
C LEU A 90 -7.34 13.69 2.47
N GLY A 91 -8.60 13.63 2.03
CA GLY A 91 -9.06 14.31 0.81
C GLY A 91 -8.43 13.78 -0.48
N LEU A 92 -7.86 12.57 -0.45
CA LEU A 92 -7.26 11.91 -1.61
C LEU A 92 -8.11 10.73 -2.04
N LYS A 93 -8.39 10.62 -3.34
CA LYS A 93 -9.06 9.45 -3.92
C LYS A 93 -8.01 8.57 -4.60
N PRO A 94 -7.65 7.40 -4.05
CA PRO A 94 -6.79 6.46 -4.75
C PRO A 94 -7.51 5.86 -5.97
N ASP A 95 -6.84 5.89 -7.12
CA ASP A 95 -7.29 5.26 -8.37
C ASP A 95 -6.79 3.81 -8.47
N VAL A 96 -5.62 3.56 -7.88
CA VAL A 96 -4.97 2.23 -7.85
C VAL A 96 -4.78 1.78 -6.42
N LEU A 97 -5.20 0.57 -6.11
CA LEU A 97 -4.97 -0.09 -4.82
C LEU A 97 -4.01 -1.26 -5.02
N SER A 98 -2.95 -1.29 -4.23
CA SER A 98 -1.82 -2.19 -4.42
C SER A 98 -1.41 -2.89 -3.13
N TYR A 99 -1.26 -4.21 -3.20
CA TYR A 99 -0.44 -4.94 -2.24
C TYR A 99 0.97 -5.11 -2.80
N TYR A 100 1.98 -4.68 -2.04
CA TYR A 100 3.37 -4.92 -2.38
C TYR A 100 3.96 -6.03 -1.49
N PHE A 101 4.07 -7.23 -2.07
CA PHE A 101 4.69 -8.39 -1.45
C PHE A 101 6.22 -8.27 -1.51
N LEU A 102 6.80 -7.60 -0.50
CA LEU A 102 8.23 -7.30 -0.39
C LEU A 102 9.10 -8.57 -0.47
N SER A 103 8.64 -9.68 0.09
CA SER A 103 9.34 -10.98 0.04
C SER A 103 9.52 -11.55 -1.37
N LYS A 104 8.73 -11.07 -2.33
CA LYS A 104 8.76 -11.47 -3.74
C LYS A 104 9.17 -10.34 -4.66
N GLY A 105 9.40 -9.13 -4.15
CA GLY A 105 9.59 -7.95 -4.98
C GLY A 105 8.42 -7.71 -5.93
N ARG A 106 7.21 -8.17 -5.59
CA ARG A 106 6.05 -8.18 -6.50
C ARG A 106 4.91 -7.33 -5.97
N LYS A 107 4.46 -6.40 -6.79
CA LYS A 107 3.22 -5.65 -6.59
C LYS A 107 2.05 -6.32 -7.29
N VAL A 108 0.88 -6.34 -6.64
CA VAL A 108 -0.38 -6.79 -7.23
C VAL A 108 -1.42 -5.72 -7.01
N SER A 109 -1.99 -5.22 -8.11
CA SER A 109 -2.82 -4.01 -8.12
C SER A 109 -4.22 -4.26 -8.70
N THR A 110 -5.18 -3.44 -8.27
CA THR A 110 -6.52 -3.31 -8.85
C THR A 110 -6.89 -1.84 -8.95
N GLU A 111 -7.73 -1.50 -9.93
CA GLU A 111 -8.34 -0.18 -10.10
C GLU A 111 -9.74 -0.18 -9.48
N ARG A 112 -10.22 0.99 -9.04
CA ARG A 112 -11.56 1.20 -8.48
C ARG A 112 -12.24 2.47 -8.96
#